data_AF-A0AAD6UX05-F1
#
_entry.id   AF-A0AAD6UX05-F1
#
_cell.length_a   1.000
_cell.length_b   1.000
_cell.length_c   1.000
_cell.angle_alpha   90.00
_cell.angle_beta   90.00
_cell.angle_gamma   90.00
#
_symmetry.space_group_name_H-M   'P 1'
#
loop_
_entity.id
_entity.type
_entity.pdbx_description
1 polymer ?
#
loop_
_entity_poly.entity_id
_entity_poly.type
_entity_poly.pdbx_seq_one_letter_code
_entity_poly.pdbx_strand_id
1 'polypeptide(L)'
;MDPNAKPGPSKNFKGNGHRENKLLDDHPELPQYIQKLINEHVRQKDIPAALKREYKIETKLRSVERIIKDCNLSTTRRSGLDAVQKTTAILTVTEDDVLGRWGGRRVKEKLGLQGVHISRCIATFSSCAPIG
;
A
#
# COMPACT_ATOMS: atom_id res chain seq x y z
N MET A 1 41.29 26.72 -36.07
CA MET A 1 41.06 27.27 -34.72
C MET A 1 40.05 28.37 -34.87
N ASP A 2 38.78 28.06 -34.63
CA ASP A 2 37.67 29.00 -34.79
C ASP A 2 37.40 29.69 -33.45
N PRO A 3 37.54 31.03 -33.35
CA PRO A 3 37.45 31.74 -32.07
C PRO A 3 36.00 32.07 -31.64
N ASN A 4 34.97 31.39 -32.17
CA ASN A 4 33.57 31.83 -31.97
C ASN A 4 32.59 30.70 -31.61
N ALA A 5 32.98 29.83 -30.70
CA ALA A 5 32.05 28.87 -30.08
C ALA A 5 31.32 29.54 -28.90
N LYS A 6 30.06 29.96 -29.10
CA LYS A 6 29.19 30.46 -28.02
C LYS A 6 28.95 29.35 -26.98
N PRO A 7 29.12 29.61 -25.68
CA PRO A 7 28.69 28.65 -24.65
C PRO A 7 27.16 28.52 -24.69
N GLY A 8 26.69 27.30 -24.91
CA GLY A 8 25.26 26.96 -24.84
C GLY A 8 24.68 27.25 -23.45
N PRO A 9 23.35 27.41 -23.32
CA PRO A 9 22.71 27.76 -22.06
C PRO A 9 22.97 26.68 -21.02
N SER A 10 23.70 27.05 -19.96
CA SER A 10 23.86 26.25 -18.75
C SER A 10 22.48 25.93 -18.18
N LYS A 11 22.09 24.66 -18.23
CA LYS A 11 20.88 24.17 -17.59
C LYS A 11 21.11 24.20 -16.10
N ASN A 12 20.67 25.28 -15.45
CA ASN A 12 20.53 25.33 -13.99
C ASN A 12 19.60 24.20 -13.58
N PHE A 13 20.17 23.08 -13.11
CA PHE A 13 19.44 22.05 -12.39
C PHE A 13 18.93 22.70 -11.11
N LYS A 14 17.70 23.23 -11.16
CA LYS A 14 16.94 23.62 -9.97
C LYS A 14 16.80 22.36 -9.13
N GLY A 15 17.70 22.19 -8.16
CA GLY A 15 17.58 21.18 -7.13
C GLY A 15 16.18 21.28 -6.54
N ASN A 16 15.42 20.20 -6.66
CA ASN A 16 14.09 20.08 -6.09
C ASN A 16 14.28 20.15 -4.57
N GLY A 17 14.14 21.34 -3.99
CA GLY A 17 14.24 21.55 -2.56
C GLY A 17 13.31 20.56 -1.86
N HIS A 18 13.92 19.66 -1.09
CA HIS A 18 13.24 18.79 -0.14
C HIS A 18 12.35 19.69 0.73
N ARG A 19 11.08 19.81 0.36
CA ARG A 19 10.06 20.32 1.27
C ARG A 19 9.84 19.21 2.28
N GLU A 20 10.55 19.39 3.40
CA GLU A 20 10.31 18.78 4.70
C GLU A 20 8.80 18.56 4.87
N ASN A 21 8.44 17.39 5.39
CA ASN A 21 7.06 16.97 5.57
C ASN A 21 6.37 17.82 6.65
N LYS A 22 6.13 19.12 6.40
CA LYS A 22 5.42 20.01 7.33
C LYS A 22 4.14 19.39 7.89
N LEU A 23 3.46 18.60 7.06
CA LEU A 23 2.24 17.89 7.42
C LEU A 23 2.44 16.76 8.45
N LEU A 24 3.58 16.08 8.45
CA LEU A 24 3.96 15.09 9.48
C LEU A 24 4.55 15.78 10.71
N ASP A 25 5.26 16.90 10.53
CA ASP A 25 5.80 17.68 11.64
C ASP A 25 4.67 18.35 12.45
N ASP A 26 3.65 18.89 11.78
CA ASP A 26 2.47 19.49 12.41
C ASP A 26 1.52 18.43 13.00
N HIS A 27 1.48 17.23 12.41
CA HIS A 27 0.61 16.13 12.82
C HIS A 27 1.33 14.77 12.77
N PRO A 28 2.13 14.43 13.79
CA PRO A 28 2.88 13.18 13.82
C PRO A 28 1.99 11.92 13.86
N GLU A 29 0.76 12.06 14.35
CA GLU A 29 -0.23 10.98 14.46
C GLU A 29 -0.91 10.63 13.12
N LEU A 30 -0.70 11.43 12.06
CA LEU A 30 -1.37 11.27 10.78
C LEU A 30 -1.22 9.87 10.14
N PRO A 31 -0.04 9.23 10.16
CA PRO A 31 0.13 7.88 9.64
C PRO A 31 -0.75 6.86 10.36
N GLN A 32 -0.94 7.01 11.67
CA GLN A 32 -1.79 6.11 12.46
C GLN A 32 -3.26 6.26 12.08
N TYR A 33 -3.74 7.49 11.91
CA TYR A 33 -5.11 7.73 11.44
C TYR A 33 -5.34 7.21 10.02
N ILE A 34 -4.37 7.40 9.13
CA ILE A 34 -4.43 6.84 7.77
C ILE A 34 -4.48 5.30 7.83
N GLN A 35 -3.65 4.67 8.67
CA GLN A 35 -3.65 3.21 8.84
C GLN A 35 -5.00 2.71 9.40
N LYS A 36 -5.58 3.41 10.37
CA LYS A 36 -6.89 3.08 10.92
C LYS A 36 -7.98 3.14 9.86
N LEU A 37 -8.04 4.21 9.06
CA LEU A 37 -9.00 4.35 7.96
C LEU A 37 -8.81 3.27 6.89
N ILE A 38 -7.55 2.88 6.61
CA ILE A 38 -7.26 1.77 5.71
C ILE A 38 -7.78 0.44 6.28
N ASN A 39 -7.60 0.20 7.57
CA ASN A 39 -8.10 -1.01 8.26
C ASN A 39 -9.64 -1.04 8.30
N GLU A 40 -10.29 0.12 8.39
CA GLU A 40 -11.74 0.30 8.27
C GLU A 40 -12.25 0.22 6.82
N HIS A 41 -11.39 -0.20 5.89
CA HIS A 41 -11.71 -0.41 4.47
C HIS A 41 -12.11 0.86 3.71
N VAL A 42 -11.70 2.04 4.20
CA VAL A 42 -11.88 3.30 3.47
C VAL A 42 -10.97 3.31 2.23
N ARG A 43 -11.53 3.65 1.08
CA ARG A 43 -10.75 3.73 -0.17
C ARG A 43 -9.76 4.88 -0.07
N GLN A 44 -8.54 4.69 -0.60
CA GLN A 44 -7.50 5.73 -0.57
C GLN A 44 -7.96 7.09 -1.10
N LYS A 45 -8.77 7.11 -2.17
CA LYS A 45 -9.36 8.33 -2.74
C LYS A 45 -10.27 9.11 -1.76
N ASP A 46 -10.86 8.41 -0.79
CA ASP A 46 -11.84 8.94 0.16
C ASP A 46 -11.20 9.26 1.53
N ILE A 47 -9.96 8.78 1.79
CA ILE A 47 -9.21 9.05 3.02
C ILE A 47 -9.08 10.55 3.33
N PRO A 48 -8.77 11.46 2.37
CA PRO A 48 -8.70 12.89 2.66
C PRO A 48 -10.02 13.46 3.19
N ALA A 49 -11.16 12.99 2.65
CA ALA A 49 -12.47 13.43 3.09
C ALA A 49 -12.81 12.88 4.48
N ALA A 50 -12.43 11.63 4.78
CA ALA A 50 -12.58 11.04 6.11
C ALA A 50 -11.71 11.75 7.16
N LEU A 51 -10.45 12.04 6.84
CA LEU A 51 -9.54 12.81 7.71
C LEU A 51 -10.08 14.20 8.05
N LYS A 52 -10.68 14.88 7.07
CA LYS A 52 -11.32 16.18 7.28
C LYS A 52 -12.56 16.09 8.18
N ARG A 53 -13.36 15.02 8.07
CA ARG A 53 -14.59 14.83 8.86
C ARG A 53 -14.32 14.43 10.31
N GLU A 54 -13.43 13.46 10.52
CA GLU A 54 -13.20 12.88 11.84
C GLU A 54 -12.13 13.61 12.63
N TYR A 55 -11.02 13.96 11.99
CA TYR A 55 -9.82 14.51 12.65
C TYR A 55 -9.63 16.01 12.37
N LYS A 56 -10.51 16.62 11.55
CA LYS A 56 -10.42 18.03 11.10
C LYS A 56 -9.10 18.37 10.40
N ILE A 57 -8.41 17.38 9.85
CA ILE A 57 -7.13 17.58 9.16
C ILE A 57 -7.39 17.71 7.67
N GLU A 58 -7.03 18.86 7.11
CA GLU A 58 -7.17 19.12 5.69
C GLU A 58 -5.92 18.65 4.93
N THR A 59 -6.07 17.56 4.17
CA THR A 59 -4.98 16.97 3.39
C THR A 59 -5.39 16.73 1.94
N LYS A 60 -4.41 16.68 1.05
CA LYS A 60 -4.64 16.30 -0.36
C LYS A 60 -4.32 14.83 -0.55
N LEU A 61 -5.01 14.19 -1.50
CA LEU A 61 -4.78 12.77 -1.85
C LEU A 61 -3.29 12.46 -2.12
N ARG A 62 -2.60 13.34 -2.85
CA ARG A 62 -1.17 13.17 -3.15
C ARG A 62 -0.28 13.18 -1.90
N SER A 63 -0.67 13.92 -0.86
CA SER A 63 0.04 13.90 0.42
C SER A 63 -0.22 12.59 1.15
N VAL A 64 -1.46 12.10 1.17
CA VAL A 64 -1.82 10.80 1.75
C VAL A 64 -1.06 9.66 1.07
N GLU A 65 -1.01 9.64 -0.27
CA GLU A 65 -0.25 8.64 -1.03
C GLU A 65 1.25 8.67 -0.72
N ARG A 66 1.82 9.87 -0.57
CA ARG A 66 3.21 10.05 -0.18
C ARG A 66 3.45 9.52 1.23
N ILE A 67 2.61 9.86 2.20
CA ILE A 67 2.72 9.38 3.58
C ILE A 67 2.57 7.87 3.68
N ILE A 68 1.65 7.27 2.90
CA ILE A 68 1.53 5.81 2.81
C ILE A 68 2.85 5.17 2.33
N LYS A 69 3.53 5.78 1.35
CA LYS A 69 4.82 5.28 0.84
C LYS A 69 5.97 5.53 1.83
N ASP A 70 6.09 6.75 2.32
CA ASP A 70 7.19 7.18 3.20
C ASP A 70 7.15 6.44 4.55
N CYS A 71 5.94 6.20 5.08
CA CYS A 71 5.72 5.49 6.35
C CYS A 71 5.43 3.99 6.17
N ASN A 72 5.56 3.44 4.95
CA ASN A 72 5.29 2.02 4.63
C ASN A 72 3.94 1.50 5.17
N LEU A 73 2.88 2.29 5.08
CA LEU A 73 1.57 1.92 5.61
C LEU A 73 0.97 0.71 4.85
N SER A 74 0.37 -0.18 5.61
CA SER A 74 -0.17 -1.44 5.12
C SER A 74 -1.52 -1.21 4.44
N THR A 75 -1.50 -0.94 3.13
CA THR A 75 -2.71 -0.74 2.32
C THR A 75 -3.54 -2.01 2.20
N THR A 76 -4.85 -1.94 1.93
CA THR A 76 -5.73 -3.11 1.73
C THR A 76 -5.23 -4.12 0.68
N ARG A 77 -4.32 -3.75 -0.23
CA ARG A 77 -3.66 -4.70 -1.16
C ARG A 77 -2.39 -5.37 -0.61
N ARG A 78 -1.83 -4.84 0.46
CA ARG A 78 -0.70 -5.37 1.21
C ARG A 78 -1.25 -5.73 2.58
N SER A 79 -1.56 -6.99 2.83
CA SER A 79 -2.03 -7.46 4.13
C SER A 79 -1.05 -7.22 5.30
N GLY A 80 0.11 -6.58 5.08
CA GLY A 80 1.19 -6.42 6.07
C GLY A 80 1.86 -7.73 6.46
N LEU A 81 1.18 -8.86 6.19
CA LEU A 81 1.62 -10.21 6.49
C LEU A 81 2.75 -10.65 5.57
N ASP A 82 3.75 -11.24 6.18
CA ASP A 82 4.81 -11.95 5.48
C ASP A 82 4.25 -13.20 4.76
N ALA A 83 5.01 -13.75 3.81
CA ALA A 83 4.61 -14.93 3.06
C ALA A 83 4.25 -16.11 3.99
N VAL A 84 5.00 -16.31 5.07
CA VAL A 84 4.73 -17.37 6.06
C VAL A 84 3.38 -17.16 6.73
N GLN A 85 3.11 -15.93 7.21
CA GLN A 85 1.87 -15.61 7.90
C GLN A 85 0.64 -15.71 6.98
N LYS A 86 0.78 -15.38 5.70
CA LYS A 86 -0.26 -15.60 4.68
C LYS A 86 -0.54 -17.09 4.49
N THR A 87 0.50 -17.92 4.46
CA THR A 87 0.36 -19.38 4.34
C THR A 87 -0.32 -19.95 5.58
N THR A 88 0.05 -19.52 6.79
CA THR A 88 -0.61 -19.91 8.03
C THR A 88 -2.10 -19.54 8.01
N ALA A 89 -2.44 -18.31 7.60
CA ALA A 89 -3.84 -17.88 7.50
C ALA A 89 -4.64 -18.73 6.50
N ILE A 90 -4.03 -19.09 5.35
CA ILE A 90 -4.66 -20.01 4.39
C ILE A 90 -4.92 -21.36 5.04
N LEU A 91 -3.93 -21.94 5.72
CA LEU A 91 -4.04 -23.24 6.37
C LEU A 91 -5.17 -23.24 7.40
N THR A 92 -5.21 -22.24 8.29
CA THR A 92 -6.28 -22.09 9.30
C THR A 92 -7.67 -21.96 8.66
N VAL A 93 -7.81 -21.19 7.57
CA VAL A 93 -9.10 -21.09 6.86
C VAL A 93 -9.46 -22.40 6.16
N THR A 94 -8.49 -23.17 5.68
CA THR A 94 -8.75 -24.47 5.05
C THR A 94 -8.99 -25.61 6.04
N GLU A 95 -8.58 -25.47 7.31
CA GLU A 95 -8.93 -26.43 8.36
C GLU A 95 -10.45 -26.52 8.56
N ASP A 96 -11.17 -25.41 8.38
CA ASP A 96 -12.64 -25.38 8.39
C ASP A 96 -13.27 -26.12 7.19
N ASP A 97 -12.50 -26.37 6.13
CA ASP A 97 -12.93 -27.12 4.95
C ASP A 97 -12.46 -28.57 5.02
N VAL A 98 -13.01 -29.30 5.99
CA VAL A 98 -12.72 -30.72 6.26
C VAL A 98 -12.86 -31.62 5.02
N LEU A 99 -13.69 -31.22 4.05
CA LEU A 99 -13.95 -31.97 2.81
C LEU A 99 -13.14 -31.48 1.61
N GLY A 100 -12.32 -30.44 1.74
CA GLY A 100 -11.50 -29.88 0.66
C GLY A 100 -12.30 -29.36 -0.54
N ARG A 101 -13.55 -28.91 -0.32
CA ARG A 101 -14.46 -28.47 -1.40
C ARG A 101 -14.29 -26.99 -1.74
N TRP A 102 -13.57 -26.22 -0.94
CA TRP A 102 -13.38 -24.80 -1.14
C TRP A 102 -12.28 -24.57 -2.17
N GLY A 103 -12.69 -24.18 -3.37
CA GLY A 103 -11.76 -23.65 -4.37
C GLY A 103 -11.12 -22.33 -3.90
N GLY A 104 -10.01 -21.95 -4.54
CA GLY A 104 -9.22 -20.76 -4.15
C GLY A 104 -10.00 -19.44 -4.09
N ARG A 105 -11.10 -19.31 -4.84
CA ARG A 105 -12.00 -18.15 -4.75
C ARG A 105 -12.67 -18.05 -3.38
N ARG A 106 -13.19 -19.15 -2.85
CA ARG A 106 -13.93 -19.20 -1.58
C ARG A 106 -13.01 -19.01 -0.40
N VAL A 107 -11.81 -19.61 -0.45
CA VAL A 107 -10.74 -19.38 0.53
C VAL A 107 -10.34 -17.91 0.56
N LYS A 108 -10.19 -17.27 -0.60
CA LYS A 108 -9.86 -15.85 -0.68
C LYS A 108 -10.97 -14.93 -0.15
N GLU A 109 -12.24 -15.26 -0.40
CA GLU A 109 -13.37 -14.53 0.16
C GLU A 109 -13.38 -14.63 1.69
N LYS A 110 -13.14 -15.83 2.24
CA LYS A 110 -13.01 -16.07 3.69
C LYS A 110 -11.83 -15.31 4.32
N LEU A 111 -10.65 -15.36 3.70
CA LEU A 111 -9.48 -14.59 4.14
C LEU A 111 -9.72 -13.08 4.06
N GLY A 112 -10.45 -12.62 3.04
CA GLY A 112 -10.85 -11.22 2.91
C GLY A 112 -11.73 -10.76 4.07
N LEU A 113 -12.63 -11.60 4.58
CA LEU A 113 -13.42 -11.30 5.79
C LEU A 113 -12.54 -11.14 7.04
N GLN A 114 -11.37 -11.79 7.07
CA GLN A 114 -10.38 -11.67 8.15
C GLN A 114 -9.36 -10.54 7.90
N GLY A 115 -9.55 -9.72 6.86
CA GLY A 115 -8.61 -8.66 6.47
C GLY A 115 -7.33 -9.16 5.80
N VAL A 116 -7.23 -10.46 5.53
CA VAL A 116 -6.07 -11.08 4.89
C VAL A 116 -6.26 -11.12 3.37
N HIS A 117 -5.53 -10.26 2.68
CA HIS A 117 -5.51 -10.25 1.22
C HIS A 117 -4.36 -11.09 0.66
N ILE A 118 -4.74 -12.09 -0.14
CA ILE A 118 -3.82 -12.94 -0.91
C ILE A 118 -3.94 -12.68 -2.42
N SER A 119 -2.79 -12.62 -3.10
CA SER A 119 -2.72 -12.56 -4.56
C SER A 119 -3.25 -13.86 -5.17
N ARG A 120 -3.78 -13.78 -6.40
CA ARG A 120 -4.32 -14.95 -7.12
C ARG A 120 -3.27 -16.06 -7.33
N CYS A 121 -1.98 -15.71 -7.28
CA CYS A 121 -0.86 -16.60 -7.57
C CYS A 121 -0.21 -17.27 -6.34
N ILE A 122 -0.88 -17.33 -5.18
CA ILE A 122 -0.40 -18.25 -4.14
C ILE A 122 -0.80 -19.65 -4.61
N ALA A 123 0.18 -20.28 -5.25
CA ALA A 123 0.05 -21.53 -5.96
C ALA A 123 -0.70 -22.55 -5.11
N THR A 124 -1.70 -23.14 -5.76
CA THR A 124 -2.05 -24.54 -5.58
C THR A 124 -0.79 -25.34 -5.21
N PHE A 125 -0.86 -26.13 -4.15
CA PHE A 125 0.13 -27.15 -3.78
C PHE A 125 0.36 -28.24 -4.87
N SER A 126 -0.06 -27.98 -6.10
CA SER A 126 0.20 -28.80 -7.27
C SER A 126 0.31 -27.89 -8.49
N SER A 127 1.47 -27.93 -9.14
CA SER A 127 1.82 -27.28 -10.41
C SER A 127 1.78 -25.74 -10.46
N CYS A 128 2.93 -25.13 -10.26
CA CYS A 128 3.27 -23.93 -11.02
C CYS A 128 4.77 -23.99 -11.32
N ALA A 129 5.09 -24.41 -12.56
CA ALA A 129 6.45 -24.36 -13.08
C ALA A 129 6.95 -22.90 -13.14
N PRO A 130 8.25 -22.65 -12.92
CA PRO A 130 8.82 -21.32 -13.04
C PRO A 130 8.82 -20.93 -14.52
N ILE A 131 8.19 -19.80 -14.84
CA ILE A 131 8.42 -19.13 -16.13
C ILE A 131 9.65 -18.25 -15.90
N GLY A 132 10.76 -18.63 -16.53
CA GLY A 132 11.97 -17.83 -16.66
C GLY A 132 11.83 -16.71 -17.69
#